data_AF-A0A8S3ITM2-F1
#
_entry.id   AF-A0A8S3ITM2-F1
#
_cell.length_a   1.000
_cell.length_b   1.000
_cell.length_c   1.000
_cell.angle_alpha   90.00
_cell.angle_beta   90.00
_cell.angle_gamma   90.00
#
_symmetry.space_group_name_H-M   'P 1'
#
loop_
_entity.id
_entity.type
_entity.pdbx_description
1 polymer ?
#
loop_
_entity_poly.entity_id
_entity_poly.type
_entity_poly.pdbx_seq_one_letter_code
_entity_poly.pdbx_strand_id
1 'polypeptide(L)'
;MATSLNQRENMLEYGVMGSMSSVPANYNHSMIVFYSPHGVNEAMREWGQSMRRAFNRTMEHRLNDITINYLGYYTDNGDYYYYHTETGMNYEETLVSVSRNISLPIQYIQIDSWWYYKGNRDGVKEWSPRLDIFPDGLPVVHRRMNNIPIVAHNRHWASDTVYSKTYAFVIDPLHGKSLPISNDSFWIDLLGEASRNWGLVLYEQDWLNLQTIEFTPTRTDIDLGQRWLTAMGKAAEQVGVNIQYCMSLPRHALQALEIPRVTQARVSVDYAIHLDERVPQW
;
A
#
# COMPACT_ATOMS: atom_id res chain seq x y z
N MET A 1 12.03 -3.91 -9.81
CA MET A 1 11.20 -2.67 -9.80
C MET A 1 11.51 -1.63 -10.89
N ALA A 2 12.59 -1.74 -11.68
CA ALA A 2 13.02 -0.68 -12.63
C ALA A 2 12.86 -1.03 -14.12
N THR A 3 11.84 -1.83 -14.49
CA THR A 3 11.65 -2.31 -15.87
C THR A 3 10.80 -1.38 -16.73
N SER A 4 10.97 -1.43 -18.05
CA SER A 4 10.18 -0.70 -19.05
C SER A 4 9.91 -1.58 -20.27
N LEU A 5 8.78 -1.32 -20.93
CA LEU A 5 8.35 -1.95 -22.18
C LEU A 5 7.97 -0.86 -23.17
N ASN A 6 8.40 -0.98 -24.42
CA ASN A 6 8.04 -0.11 -25.52
C ASN A 6 7.73 -0.95 -26.77
N GLN A 7 6.84 -0.47 -27.63
CA GLN A 7 6.58 -1.06 -28.93
C GLN A 7 6.78 0.01 -30.01
N ARG A 8 7.60 -0.32 -31.02
CA ARG A 8 7.79 0.51 -32.20
C ARG A 8 7.54 -0.33 -33.45
N GLU A 9 6.48 -0.02 -34.18
CA GLU A 9 6.04 -0.81 -35.35
C GLU A 9 5.93 -2.30 -35.00
N ASN A 10 6.79 -3.13 -35.58
CA ASN A 10 6.86 -4.58 -35.39
C ASN A 10 7.96 -5.01 -34.40
N MET A 11 8.54 -4.08 -33.64
CA MET A 11 9.59 -4.32 -32.66
C MET A 11 9.06 -4.13 -31.24
N LEU A 12 9.29 -5.12 -30.38
CA LEU A 12 9.08 -5.04 -28.94
C LEU A 12 10.42 -4.79 -28.26
N GLU A 13 10.52 -3.68 -27.54
CA GLU A 13 11.71 -3.27 -26.80
C GLU A 13 11.42 -3.39 -25.30
N TYR A 14 12.33 -4.00 -24.55
CA TYR A 14 12.19 -4.18 -23.11
C TYR A 14 13.55 -4.03 -22.43
N GLY A 15 13.54 -3.57 -21.18
CA GLY A 15 14.77 -3.39 -20.42
C GLY A 15 14.58 -2.54 -19.19
N VAL A 16 15.67 -1.89 -18.77
CA VAL A 16 15.64 -0.93 -17.65
C VAL A 16 14.98 0.37 -18.10
N MET A 17 14.25 1.03 -17.18
CA MET A 17 13.66 2.34 -17.43
C MET A 17 14.71 3.36 -17.85
N GLY A 18 14.47 4.10 -18.94
CA GLY A 18 15.37 5.15 -19.42
C GLY A 18 15.58 6.31 -18.43
N SER A 19 14.74 6.43 -17.41
CA SER A 19 14.91 7.40 -16.32
C SER A 19 15.92 6.96 -15.25
N MET A 20 16.47 5.74 -15.32
CA MET A 20 17.51 5.29 -14.40
C MET A 20 18.82 6.02 -14.71
N SER A 21 19.47 6.58 -13.69
CA SER A 21 20.74 7.30 -13.88
C SER A 21 21.93 6.37 -14.13
N SER A 22 21.85 5.12 -13.68
CA SER A 22 22.87 4.11 -13.86
C SER A 22 22.28 2.71 -13.78
N VAL A 23 22.98 1.76 -14.39
CA VAL A 23 22.71 0.32 -14.26
C VAL A 23 23.99 -0.32 -13.73
N PRO A 24 23.94 -1.09 -12.62
CA PRO A 24 25.11 -1.75 -12.09
C PRO A 24 25.75 -2.69 -13.12
N ALA A 25 27.07 -2.85 -13.03
CA ALA A 25 27.77 -3.87 -13.81
C ALA A 25 27.18 -5.26 -13.49
N ASN A 26 27.04 -6.09 -14.52
CA ASN A 26 26.47 -7.44 -14.43
C ASN A 26 25.00 -7.50 -13.97
N TYR A 27 24.24 -6.41 -14.07
CA TYR A 27 22.80 -6.44 -13.87
C TYR A 27 22.13 -7.39 -14.87
N ASN A 28 21.21 -8.23 -14.39
CA ASN A 28 20.47 -9.18 -15.22
C ASN A 28 18.97 -8.90 -15.16
N HIS A 29 18.29 -9.09 -16.28
CA HIS A 29 16.85 -8.94 -16.41
C HIS A 29 16.29 -10.12 -17.21
N SER A 30 15.15 -10.64 -16.77
CA SER A 30 14.44 -11.73 -17.43
C SER A 30 13.02 -11.31 -17.76
N MET A 31 12.49 -11.82 -18.88
CA MET A 31 11.15 -11.52 -19.37
C MET A 31 10.40 -12.81 -19.64
N ILE A 32 9.10 -12.81 -19.34
CA ILE A 32 8.16 -13.87 -19.73
C ILE A 32 7.17 -13.26 -20.73
N VAL A 33 7.17 -13.79 -21.95
CA VAL A 33 6.19 -13.46 -22.99
C VAL A 33 5.16 -14.58 -23.04
N PHE A 34 3.87 -14.21 -23.09
CA PHE A 34 2.77 -15.16 -23.16
C PHE A 34 1.82 -14.80 -24.30
N TYR A 35 1.31 -15.82 -24.99
CA TYR A 35 0.36 -15.68 -26.08
C TYR A 35 -0.72 -16.74 -25.95
N SER A 36 -1.98 -16.37 -26.21
CA SER A 36 -3.09 -17.31 -26.36
C SER A 36 -3.82 -17.06 -27.69
N PRO A 37 -4.12 -18.11 -28.46
CA PRO A 37 -4.94 -18.00 -29.67
C PRO A 37 -6.44 -17.80 -29.35
N HIS A 38 -6.86 -17.94 -28.09
CA HIS A 38 -8.27 -17.85 -27.66
C HIS A 38 -8.63 -16.49 -27.04
N GLY A 39 -7.77 -15.48 -27.24
CA GLY A 39 -8.04 -14.09 -26.89
C GLY A 39 -7.45 -13.62 -25.56
N VAL A 40 -7.60 -12.33 -25.29
CA VAL A 40 -6.90 -11.61 -24.20
C VAL A 40 -7.21 -12.15 -22.80
N ASN A 41 -8.43 -12.62 -22.57
CA ASN A 41 -8.84 -13.12 -21.25
C ASN A 41 -8.10 -14.41 -20.86
N GLU A 42 -7.90 -15.33 -21.81
CA GLU A 42 -7.10 -16.53 -21.57
C GLU A 42 -5.62 -16.17 -21.43
N ALA A 43 -5.09 -15.34 -22.34
CA ALA A 43 -3.72 -14.88 -22.28
C ALA A 43 -3.37 -14.29 -20.89
N MET A 44 -4.22 -13.41 -20.35
CA MET A 44 -3.99 -12.80 -19.04
C MET A 44 -4.06 -13.81 -17.88
N ARG A 45 -5.03 -14.75 -17.92
CA ARG A 45 -5.14 -15.79 -16.88
C ARG A 45 -3.94 -16.71 -16.87
N GLU A 46 -3.54 -17.22 -18.02
CA GLU A 46 -2.45 -18.18 -18.15
C GLU A 46 -1.08 -17.52 -17.94
N TRP A 47 -0.90 -16.27 -18.39
CA TRP A 47 0.25 -15.44 -18.02
C TRP A 47 0.34 -15.30 -16.51
N GLY A 48 -0.75 -14.90 -15.83
CA GLY A 48 -0.78 -14.77 -14.38
C GLY A 48 -0.48 -16.09 -13.64
N GLN A 49 -0.99 -17.22 -14.12
CA GLN A 49 -0.66 -18.55 -13.59
C GLN A 49 0.83 -18.90 -13.78
N SER A 50 1.38 -18.57 -14.95
CA SER A 50 2.79 -18.84 -15.26
C SER A 50 3.73 -17.97 -14.43
N MET A 51 3.40 -16.68 -14.24
CA MET A 51 4.12 -15.79 -13.33
C MET A 51 4.09 -16.32 -11.89
N ARG A 52 2.91 -16.74 -11.39
CA ARG A 52 2.84 -17.31 -10.02
C ARG A 52 3.66 -18.58 -9.87
N ARG A 53 3.66 -19.47 -10.87
CA ARG A 53 4.51 -20.67 -10.85
C ARG A 53 6.00 -20.33 -10.84
N ALA A 54 6.43 -19.38 -11.66
CA ALA A 54 7.83 -18.96 -11.74
C ALA A 54 8.36 -18.38 -10.41
N PHE A 55 7.50 -17.74 -9.62
CA PHE A 55 7.85 -17.12 -8.34
C PHE A 55 7.42 -17.95 -7.11
N ASN A 56 6.98 -19.20 -7.30
CA ASN A 56 6.42 -20.06 -6.23
C ASN A 56 5.33 -19.36 -5.39
N ARG A 57 4.53 -18.51 -6.04
CA ARG A 57 3.54 -17.68 -5.39
C ARG A 57 2.24 -18.45 -5.14
N THR A 58 1.93 -18.70 -3.88
CA THR A 58 0.64 -19.27 -3.45
C THR A 58 -0.46 -18.19 -3.40
N MET A 59 -1.72 -18.64 -3.35
CA MET A 59 -2.89 -17.75 -3.19
C MET A 59 -3.47 -17.79 -1.77
N GLU A 60 -2.81 -18.48 -0.83
CA GLU A 60 -3.33 -18.75 0.51
C GLU A 60 -3.74 -17.47 1.23
N HIS A 61 -2.85 -16.48 1.33
CA HIS A 61 -3.14 -15.22 2.00
C HIS A 61 -4.28 -14.44 1.33
N ARG A 62 -4.34 -14.45 -0.01
CA ARG A 62 -5.43 -13.80 -0.75
C ARG A 62 -6.78 -14.47 -0.48
N LEU A 63 -6.82 -15.80 -0.52
CA LEU A 63 -8.06 -16.57 -0.32
C LEU A 63 -8.58 -16.43 1.12
N ASN A 64 -7.69 -16.24 2.09
CA ASN A 64 -8.04 -16.07 3.50
C ASN A 64 -8.08 -14.59 3.94
N ASP A 65 -7.94 -13.64 3.03
CA ASP A 65 -7.97 -12.22 3.39
C ASP A 65 -9.41 -11.78 3.69
N ILE A 66 -9.66 -11.34 4.93
CA ILE A 66 -11.00 -10.89 5.32
C ILE A 66 -11.45 -9.67 4.50
N THR A 67 -10.51 -8.85 4.05
CA THR A 67 -10.78 -7.60 3.31
C THR A 67 -11.22 -7.82 1.86
N ILE A 68 -11.14 -9.06 1.38
CA ILE A 68 -11.53 -9.46 0.03
C ILE A 68 -12.76 -10.38 0.07
N ASN A 69 -12.99 -11.05 1.20
CA ASN A 69 -14.05 -12.06 1.34
C ASN A 69 -15.27 -11.57 2.12
N TYR A 70 -15.16 -10.46 2.85
CA TYR A 70 -16.23 -9.92 3.68
C TYR A 70 -16.46 -8.44 3.40
N LEU A 71 -17.64 -7.95 3.82
CA LEU A 71 -17.95 -6.53 3.77
C LEU A 71 -17.17 -5.80 4.87
N GLY A 72 -16.51 -4.70 4.51
CA GLY A 72 -15.92 -3.76 5.46
C GLY A 72 -16.52 -2.37 5.31
N TYR A 73 -16.21 -1.50 6.27
CA TYR A 73 -16.58 -0.10 6.23
C TYR A 73 -15.33 0.76 5.97
N TYR A 74 -15.23 1.36 4.79
CA TYR A 74 -14.14 2.28 4.47
C TYR A 74 -14.47 3.73 4.86
N THR A 75 -13.43 4.50 5.14
CA THR A 75 -13.51 5.95 5.40
C THR A 75 -12.56 6.72 4.49
N ASP A 76 -12.31 6.19 3.28
CA ASP A 76 -11.35 6.70 2.31
C ASP A 76 -11.99 7.72 1.34
N ASN A 77 -11.19 8.29 0.45
CA ASN A 77 -11.64 9.39 -0.41
C ASN A 77 -12.84 8.99 -1.30
N GLY A 78 -14.00 9.56 -0.95
CA GLY A 78 -15.29 9.26 -1.56
C GLY A 78 -16.31 8.68 -0.59
N ASP A 79 -15.85 8.17 0.54
CA ASP A 79 -16.73 7.68 1.60
C ASP A 79 -17.32 8.82 2.43
N TYR A 80 -18.44 8.52 3.07
CA TYR A 80 -19.19 9.50 3.86
C TYR A 80 -18.41 10.08 5.06
N TYR A 81 -17.50 9.31 5.65
CA TYR A 81 -16.68 9.75 6.80
C TYR A 81 -15.22 10.08 6.40
N TYR A 82 -14.98 10.44 5.14
CA TYR A 82 -13.68 10.96 4.72
C TYR A 82 -13.48 12.41 5.15
N TYR A 83 -12.53 12.66 6.07
CA TYR A 83 -12.35 13.99 6.69
C TYR A 83 -13.65 14.57 7.29
N HIS A 84 -14.56 13.67 7.70
CA HIS A 84 -15.90 13.98 8.17
C HIS A 84 -16.29 13.01 9.30
N THR A 85 -16.96 13.51 10.33
CA THR A 85 -17.44 12.73 11.48
C THR A 85 -18.96 12.84 11.58
N GLU A 86 -19.57 11.98 12.38
CA GLU A 86 -20.99 12.14 12.71
C GLU A 86 -21.23 13.45 13.45
N THR A 87 -22.39 14.06 13.25
CA THR A 87 -22.69 15.38 13.81
C THR A 87 -22.60 15.37 15.33
N GLY A 88 -21.72 16.21 15.88
CA GLY A 88 -21.50 16.31 17.33
C GLY A 88 -20.59 15.22 17.91
N MET A 89 -19.96 14.39 17.07
CA MET A 89 -19.01 13.34 17.47
C MET A 89 -17.61 13.63 16.92
N ASN A 90 -16.59 13.14 17.63
CA ASN A 90 -15.25 12.96 17.06
C ASN A 90 -15.16 11.63 16.26
N TYR A 91 -13.99 11.34 15.68
CA TYR A 91 -13.79 10.12 14.89
C TYR A 91 -13.91 8.86 15.73
N GLU A 92 -13.31 8.84 16.91
CA GLU A 92 -13.40 7.70 17.83
C GLU A 92 -14.87 7.33 18.13
N GLU A 93 -15.68 8.32 18.51
CA GLU A 93 -17.11 8.17 18.78
C GLU A 93 -17.87 7.74 17.53
N THR A 94 -17.55 8.34 16.37
CA THR A 94 -18.15 8.00 15.08
C THR A 94 -17.90 6.53 14.73
N LEU A 95 -16.65 6.06 14.78
CA LEU A 95 -16.32 4.67 14.45
C LEU A 95 -16.97 3.68 15.42
N VAL A 96 -16.98 4.00 16.72
CA VAL A 96 -17.67 3.17 17.72
C VAL A 96 -19.17 3.13 17.45
N SER A 97 -19.79 4.26 17.10
CA SER A 97 -21.21 4.31 16.71
C SER A 97 -21.48 3.48 15.47
N VAL A 98 -20.70 3.64 14.41
CA VAL A 98 -20.81 2.85 13.16
C VAL A 98 -20.71 1.36 13.48
N SER A 99 -19.67 0.93 14.21
CA SER A 99 -19.47 -0.50 14.53
C SER A 99 -20.62 -1.15 15.30
N ARG A 100 -21.40 -0.37 16.07
CA ARG A 100 -22.47 -0.86 16.94
C ARG A 100 -23.86 -0.74 16.33
N ASN A 101 -24.07 0.29 15.51
CA ASN A 101 -25.39 0.70 15.07
C ASN A 101 -25.64 0.41 13.59
N ILE A 102 -24.61 0.13 12.79
CA ILE A 102 -24.79 -0.24 11.39
C ILE A 102 -25.52 -1.58 11.27
N SER A 103 -26.53 -1.63 10.41
CA SER A 103 -27.31 -2.86 10.17
C SER A 103 -26.63 -3.86 9.23
N LEU A 104 -25.50 -3.45 8.62
CA LEU A 104 -24.74 -4.26 7.69
C LEU A 104 -23.75 -5.16 8.45
N PRO A 105 -23.49 -6.39 7.97
CA PRO A 105 -22.59 -7.34 8.62
C PRO A 105 -21.12 -7.03 8.30
N ILE A 106 -20.65 -5.85 8.73
CA ILE A 106 -19.25 -5.45 8.52
C ILE A 106 -18.31 -6.30 9.38
N GLN A 107 -17.18 -6.70 8.82
CA GLN A 107 -16.18 -7.56 9.47
C GLN A 107 -14.85 -6.83 9.73
N TYR A 108 -14.71 -5.61 9.23
CA TYR A 108 -13.55 -4.76 9.45
C TYR A 108 -13.90 -3.30 9.16
N ILE A 109 -13.12 -2.38 9.72
CA ILE A 109 -13.24 -0.94 9.48
C ILE A 109 -11.88 -0.42 9.02
N GLN A 110 -11.88 0.49 8.05
CA GLN A 110 -10.68 1.19 7.61
C GLN A 110 -10.57 2.56 8.26
N ILE A 111 -9.35 2.91 8.68
CA ILE A 111 -8.97 4.26 9.10
C ILE A 111 -8.08 4.87 8.02
N ASP A 112 -8.57 5.92 7.36
CA ASP A 112 -7.87 6.57 6.24
C ASP A 112 -6.88 7.66 6.70
N SER A 113 -6.19 8.29 5.76
CA SER A 113 -5.15 9.31 5.89
C SER A 113 -5.36 10.42 6.92
N TRP A 114 -6.55 10.61 7.49
CA TRP A 114 -6.85 11.53 8.59
C TRP A 114 -6.29 11.07 9.96
N TRP A 115 -5.94 9.78 10.12
CA TRP A 115 -5.73 9.15 11.44
C TRP A 115 -4.33 9.34 12.07
N TYR A 116 -3.29 9.60 11.26
CA TYR A 116 -1.88 9.71 11.69
C TYR A 116 -1.28 11.11 11.45
N TYR A 117 -0.08 11.38 11.99
CA TYR A 117 0.59 12.67 11.85
C TYR A 117 1.27 12.83 10.49
N LYS A 118 0.96 13.93 9.81
CA LYS A 118 1.54 14.28 8.52
C LYS A 118 2.73 15.24 8.66
N GLY A 119 3.65 15.16 7.71
CA GLY A 119 4.85 16.00 7.62
C GLY A 119 4.97 16.68 6.27
N ASN A 120 6.20 16.83 5.79
CA ASN A 120 6.48 17.43 4.50
C ASN A 120 5.65 16.80 3.37
N ARG A 121 5.06 17.66 2.54
CA ARG A 121 4.18 17.29 1.42
C ARG A 121 3.02 16.35 1.80
N ASP A 122 2.54 16.49 3.03
CA ASP A 122 1.49 15.66 3.60
C ASP A 122 1.83 14.15 3.63
N GLY A 123 3.12 13.82 3.62
CA GLY A 123 3.61 12.45 3.82
C GLY A 123 3.51 12.02 5.28
N VAL A 124 3.75 10.73 5.55
CA VAL A 124 3.72 10.16 6.89
C VAL A 124 4.94 10.67 7.68
N LYS A 125 4.67 11.47 8.72
CA LYS A 125 5.70 11.91 9.67
C LYS A 125 5.86 10.91 10.79
N GLU A 126 4.72 10.51 11.37
CA GLU A 126 4.61 9.53 12.43
C GLU A 126 3.32 8.76 12.23
N TRP A 127 3.42 7.44 12.10
CA TRP A 127 2.31 6.52 11.86
C TRP A 127 1.77 6.01 13.20
N SER A 128 1.37 6.96 14.04
CA SER A 128 0.80 6.75 15.37
C SER A 128 -0.57 7.42 15.43
N PRO A 129 -1.50 6.89 16.24
CA PRO A 129 -2.82 7.50 16.36
C PRO A 129 -2.71 8.89 16.94
N ARG A 130 -3.35 9.84 16.24
CA ARG A 130 -3.47 11.22 16.69
C ARG A 130 -4.36 11.33 17.91
N LEU A 131 -3.88 11.95 18.99
CA LEU A 131 -4.66 12.11 20.23
C LEU A 131 -5.86 13.04 20.07
N ASP A 132 -5.82 13.96 19.11
CA ASP A 132 -6.96 14.82 18.77
C ASP A 132 -8.04 14.08 17.94
N ILE A 133 -7.74 12.89 17.44
CA ILE A 133 -8.66 12.03 16.68
C ILE A 133 -9.14 10.83 17.52
N PHE A 134 -8.22 10.22 18.27
CA PHE A 134 -8.45 9.10 19.19
C PHE A 134 -7.95 9.47 20.59
N PRO A 135 -8.72 10.26 21.38
CA PRO A 135 -8.30 10.70 22.71
C PRO A 135 -8.03 9.54 23.68
N ASP A 136 -8.73 8.41 23.53
CA ASP A 136 -8.51 7.22 24.36
C ASP A 136 -7.45 6.26 23.76
N GLY A 137 -6.99 6.55 22.54
CA GLY A 137 -6.05 5.73 21.77
C GLY A 137 -6.67 4.47 21.16
N LEU A 138 -6.15 4.04 20.02
CA LEU A 138 -6.69 2.91 19.24
C LEU A 138 -6.89 1.59 20.02
N PRO A 139 -6.07 1.20 21.01
CA PRO A 139 -6.35 -0.01 21.80
C PRO A 139 -7.69 0.05 22.56
N VAL A 140 -8.08 1.22 23.06
CA VAL A 140 -9.38 1.40 23.73
C VAL A 140 -10.51 1.40 22.70
N VAL A 141 -10.32 2.10 21.57
CA VAL A 141 -11.29 2.14 20.47
C VAL A 141 -11.57 0.75 19.93
N HIS A 142 -10.52 -0.04 19.67
CA HIS A 142 -10.62 -1.42 19.19
C HIS A 142 -11.49 -2.28 20.12
N ARG A 143 -11.27 -2.22 21.44
CA ARG A 143 -12.13 -2.91 22.43
C ARG A 143 -13.57 -2.40 22.42
N ARG A 144 -13.78 -1.08 22.29
CA ARG A 144 -15.12 -0.47 22.25
C ARG A 144 -15.91 -0.87 20.99
N MET A 145 -15.21 -1.15 19.90
CA MET A 145 -15.75 -1.71 18.65
C MET A 145 -15.84 -3.24 18.66
N ASN A 146 -15.81 -3.87 19.85
CA ASN A 146 -15.86 -5.32 20.01
C ASN A 146 -14.74 -6.07 19.26
N ASN A 147 -13.54 -5.49 19.26
CA ASN A 147 -12.34 -6.00 18.61
C ASN A 147 -12.47 -6.20 17.09
N ILE A 148 -13.33 -5.41 16.42
CA ILE A 148 -13.42 -5.45 14.95
C ILE A 148 -12.04 -5.19 14.32
N PRO A 149 -11.57 -6.02 13.38
CA PRO A 149 -10.32 -5.81 12.67
C PRO A 149 -10.19 -4.43 12.02
N ILE A 150 -8.98 -3.87 12.05
CA ILE A 150 -8.67 -2.56 11.47
C ILE A 150 -7.81 -2.70 10.21
N VAL A 151 -8.22 -2.00 9.17
CA VAL A 151 -7.42 -1.70 7.98
C VAL A 151 -6.87 -0.29 8.14
N ALA A 152 -5.57 -0.07 7.95
CA ALA A 152 -4.98 1.24 8.18
C ALA A 152 -4.23 1.76 6.97
N HIS A 153 -4.58 2.98 6.59
CA HIS A 153 -3.95 3.74 5.53
C HIS A 153 -2.53 4.21 5.90
N ASN A 154 -1.65 4.22 4.93
CA ASN A 154 -0.34 4.88 4.96
C ASN A 154 -0.01 5.48 3.59
N ARG A 155 0.27 6.79 3.54
CA ARG A 155 0.70 7.46 2.29
C ARG A 155 2.18 7.19 1.94
N HIS A 156 2.82 8.13 1.27
CA HIS A 156 4.27 8.19 1.07
C HIS A 156 4.94 8.65 2.37
N TRP A 157 6.20 8.28 2.62
CA TRP A 157 6.92 8.68 3.83
C TRP A 157 7.47 10.10 3.69
N ALA A 158 7.25 10.95 4.68
CA ALA A 158 7.74 12.33 4.65
C ALA A 158 9.26 12.37 4.86
N SER A 159 9.96 13.34 4.26
CA SER A 159 11.40 13.53 4.49
C SER A 159 11.75 13.89 5.94
N ASP A 160 10.79 14.44 6.71
CA ASP A 160 10.94 14.81 8.12
C ASP A 160 10.31 13.78 9.07
N THR A 161 10.14 12.53 8.61
CA THR A 161 9.62 11.45 9.45
C THR A 161 10.44 11.26 10.72
N VAL A 162 9.76 11.06 11.86
CA VAL A 162 10.44 10.89 13.14
C VAL A 162 11.26 9.60 13.21
N TYR A 163 10.90 8.60 12.40
CA TYR A 163 11.54 7.29 12.37
C TYR A 163 12.97 7.34 11.85
N SER A 164 13.34 8.32 11.02
CA SER A 164 14.71 8.45 10.50
C SER A 164 15.76 8.78 11.57
N LYS A 165 15.33 9.09 12.80
CA LYS A 165 16.22 9.31 13.95
C LYS A 165 16.72 7.99 14.56
N THR A 166 15.98 6.90 14.36
CA THR A 166 16.24 5.60 15.00
C THR A 166 16.45 4.50 13.98
N TYR A 167 15.79 4.62 12.82
CA TYR A 167 15.81 3.65 11.74
C TYR A 167 16.44 4.22 10.49
N ALA A 168 16.89 3.33 9.62
CA ALA A 168 17.57 3.66 8.40
C ALA A 168 16.57 4.06 7.32
N PHE A 169 16.63 5.34 6.94
CA PHE A 169 15.83 5.91 5.86
C PHE A 169 16.75 6.54 4.82
N VAL A 170 16.43 6.33 3.55
CA VAL A 170 16.94 7.18 2.47
C VAL A 170 15.99 8.35 2.33
N ILE A 171 16.55 9.56 2.27
CA ILE A 171 15.79 10.81 2.27
C ILE A 171 16.01 11.52 0.94
N ASP A 172 14.93 12.02 0.35
CA ASP A 172 14.93 12.92 -0.79
C ASP A 172 14.33 14.27 -0.34
N PRO A 173 15.18 15.21 0.15
CA PRO A 173 14.70 16.49 0.64
C PRO A 173 14.06 17.35 -0.46
N LEU A 174 14.52 17.21 -1.71
CA LEU A 174 14.02 17.98 -2.84
C LEU A 174 12.55 17.67 -3.09
N HIS A 175 12.18 16.39 -3.03
CA HIS A 175 10.81 15.95 -3.21
C HIS A 175 10.04 15.77 -1.91
N GLY A 176 10.64 16.09 -0.75
CA GLY A 176 10.00 16.00 0.55
C GLY A 176 9.64 14.58 0.98
N LYS A 177 10.33 13.57 0.45
CA LYS A 177 10.02 12.14 0.64
C LYS A 177 11.15 11.38 1.30
N SER A 178 10.84 10.22 1.85
CA SER A 178 11.82 9.26 2.33
C SER A 178 11.37 7.84 2.03
N LEU A 179 12.25 6.85 2.23
CA LEU A 179 11.91 5.43 2.23
C LEU A 179 12.73 4.68 3.30
N PRO A 180 12.11 3.77 4.06
CA PRO A 180 12.85 2.89 4.95
C PRO A 180 13.68 1.89 4.14
N ILE A 181 15.01 1.91 4.28
CA ILE A 181 15.89 0.98 3.56
C ILE A 181 15.90 -0.44 4.14
N SER A 182 15.22 -0.61 5.28
CA SER A 182 14.77 -1.90 5.81
C SER A 182 15.90 -2.91 6.04
N ASN A 183 17.09 -2.41 6.40
CA ASN A 183 18.22 -3.18 6.93
C ASN A 183 18.19 -3.28 8.46
N ASP A 184 17.07 -2.91 9.08
CA ASP A 184 16.82 -2.88 10.52
C ASP A 184 15.41 -3.38 10.85
N SER A 185 14.97 -3.19 12.10
CA SER A 185 13.67 -3.68 12.61
C SER A 185 12.48 -2.76 12.30
N PHE A 186 12.64 -1.71 11.49
CA PHE A 186 11.59 -0.70 11.30
C PHE A 186 10.20 -1.30 11.01
N TRP A 187 10.10 -2.16 9.98
CA TRP A 187 8.80 -2.71 9.57
C TRP A 187 8.21 -3.70 10.57
N ILE A 188 9.05 -4.49 11.25
CA ILE A 188 8.56 -5.46 12.24
C ILE A 188 8.08 -4.74 13.50
N ASP A 189 8.75 -3.67 13.89
CA ASP A 189 8.35 -2.83 15.01
C ASP A 189 7.04 -2.11 14.69
N LEU A 190 6.96 -1.47 13.51
CA LEU A 190 5.78 -0.72 13.06
C LEU A 190 4.53 -1.61 12.96
N LEU A 191 4.61 -2.69 12.19
CA LEU A 191 3.45 -3.56 11.95
C LEU A 191 3.13 -4.43 13.17
N GLY A 192 4.15 -4.85 13.93
CA GLY A 192 3.98 -5.67 15.12
C GLY A 192 3.40 -4.89 16.29
N GLU A 193 3.73 -3.61 16.46
CA GLU A 193 3.06 -2.72 17.42
C GLU A 193 1.57 -2.62 17.07
N ALA A 194 1.26 -2.35 15.81
CA ALA A 194 -0.10 -2.12 15.35
C ALA A 194 -0.99 -3.36 15.43
N SER A 195 -0.50 -4.52 14.98
CA SER A 195 -1.29 -5.75 15.00
C SER A 195 -1.55 -6.24 16.43
N ARG A 196 -0.59 -6.09 17.34
CA ARG A 196 -0.72 -6.54 18.74
C ARG A 196 -1.60 -5.63 19.58
N ASN A 197 -1.53 -4.32 19.39
CA ASN A 197 -2.15 -3.37 20.31
C ASN A 197 -3.51 -2.86 19.86
N TRP A 198 -3.79 -2.85 18.55
CA TRP A 198 -5.06 -2.34 18.04
C TRP A 198 -5.60 -3.10 16.84
N GLY A 199 -5.22 -4.36 16.65
CA GLY A 199 -5.93 -5.27 15.74
C GLY A 199 -5.79 -4.93 14.25
N LEU A 200 -4.65 -4.35 13.85
CA LEU A 200 -4.31 -4.19 12.44
C LEU A 200 -4.30 -5.56 11.73
N VAL A 201 -5.07 -5.68 10.66
CA VAL A 201 -5.08 -6.87 9.79
C VAL A 201 -4.60 -6.58 8.37
N LEU A 202 -4.71 -5.33 7.92
CA LEU A 202 -4.21 -4.91 6.61
C LEU A 202 -3.58 -3.54 6.67
N TYR A 203 -2.36 -3.44 6.14
CA TYR A 203 -1.64 -2.19 5.89
C TYR A 203 -1.85 -1.76 4.45
N GLU A 204 -2.46 -0.60 4.24
CA GLU A 204 -2.62 -0.01 2.91
C GLU A 204 -1.46 0.94 2.61
N GLN A 205 -0.59 0.54 1.68
CA GLN A 205 0.48 1.41 1.17
C GLN A 205 -0.04 2.21 -0.04
N ASP A 206 -0.37 3.46 0.21
CA ASP A 206 -0.94 4.43 -0.72
C ASP A 206 0.09 5.37 -1.34
N TRP A 207 -0.32 6.08 -2.39
CA TRP A 207 0.46 6.99 -3.23
C TRP A 207 1.73 6.30 -3.75
N LEU A 208 1.62 5.00 -4.02
CA LEU A 208 2.75 4.16 -4.38
C LEU A 208 3.36 4.58 -5.72
N ASN A 209 2.53 5.06 -6.66
CA ASN A 209 2.97 5.74 -7.87
C ASN A 209 3.81 6.98 -7.56
N LEU A 210 3.33 7.92 -6.73
CA LEU A 210 4.00 9.17 -6.43
C LEU A 210 5.27 8.94 -5.60
N GLN A 211 5.25 8.02 -4.66
CA GLN A 211 6.44 7.59 -3.90
C GLN A 211 7.49 6.96 -4.83
N THR A 212 7.10 6.30 -5.91
CA THR A 212 8.05 5.67 -6.84
C THR A 212 8.51 6.63 -7.94
N ILE A 213 7.60 7.41 -8.50
CA ILE A 213 7.91 8.30 -9.63
C ILE A 213 8.70 9.50 -9.14
N GLU A 214 8.29 10.15 -8.05
CA GLU A 214 8.90 11.42 -7.62
C GLU A 214 10.12 11.24 -6.70
N PHE A 215 10.35 10.03 -6.17
CA PHE A 215 11.47 9.79 -5.27
C PHE A 215 12.75 9.47 -6.04
N THR A 216 13.62 10.47 -6.16
CA THR A 216 14.88 10.41 -6.93
C THR A 216 15.70 9.16 -6.62
N PRO A 217 15.84 8.71 -5.35
CA PRO A 217 16.67 7.55 -5.05
C PRO A 217 16.24 6.24 -5.73
N THR A 218 14.95 6.07 -6.06
CA THR A 218 14.49 4.88 -6.84
C THR A 218 14.89 4.92 -8.31
N ARG A 219 15.38 6.08 -8.79
CA ARG A 219 15.95 6.27 -10.13
C ARG A 219 17.47 6.14 -10.15
N THR A 220 18.11 6.15 -8.99
CA THR A 220 19.57 6.06 -8.86
C THR A 220 20.03 4.72 -8.32
N ASP A 221 19.17 4.02 -7.58
CA ASP A 221 19.39 2.66 -7.09
C ASP A 221 18.29 1.75 -7.66
N ILE A 222 18.71 0.84 -8.54
CA ILE A 222 17.83 -0.05 -9.29
C ILE A 222 17.08 -1.06 -8.40
N ASP A 223 17.63 -1.37 -7.23
CA ASP A 223 17.12 -2.38 -6.31
C ASP A 223 16.35 -1.76 -5.13
N LEU A 224 16.45 -0.44 -4.91
CA LEU A 224 15.85 0.23 -3.74
C LEU A 224 14.36 -0.04 -3.58
N GLY A 225 13.59 0.07 -4.67
CA GLY A 225 12.14 -0.19 -4.63
C GLY A 225 11.81 -1.65 -4.29
N GLN A 226 12.57 -2.61 -4.81
CA GLN A 226 12.39 -4.03 -4.50
C GLN A 226 12.76 -4.32 -3.03
N ARG A 227 13.88 -3.77 -2.55
CA ARG A 227 14.33 -3.93 -1.15
C ARG A 227 13.29 -3.38 -0.18
N TRP A 228 12.78 -2.17 -0.43
CA TRP A 228 11.73 -1.55 0.38
C TRP A 228 10.47 -2.43 0.47
N LEU A 229 9.89 -2.78 -0.69
CA LEU A 229 8.61 -3.52 -0.71
C LEU A 229 8.74 -4.95 -0.17
N THR A 230 9.85 -5.63 -0.47
CA THR A 230 10.08 -7.00 0.00
C THR A 230 10.31 -7.04 1.51
N ALA A 231 10.99 -6.04 2.08
CA ALA A 231 11.21 -6.00 3.53
C ALA A 231 9.93 -5.69 4.30
N MET A 232 9.10 -4.76 3.80
CA MET A 232 7.74 -4.54 4.31
C MET A 232 6.93 -5.85 4.28
N GLY A 233 6.99 -6.57 3.16
CA GLY A 233 6.35 -7.87 2.98
C GLY A 233 6.81 -8.95 3.96
N LYS A 234 8.12 -9.06 4.20
CA LYS A 234 8.70 -10.02 5.14
C LYS A 234 8.30 -9.74 6.59
N ALA A 235 8.21 -8.48 6.97
CA ALA A 235 7.72 -8.11 8.30
C ALA A 235 6.22 -8.42 8.43
N ALA A 236 5.42 -8.06 7.43
CA ALA A 236 3.99 -8.34 7.39
C ALA A 236 3.70 -9.84 7.52
N GLU A 237 4.50 -10.70 6.89
CA GLU A 237 4.39 -12.15 7.03
C GLU A 237 4.62 -12.61 8.48
N GLN A 238 5.62 -12.05 9.16
CA GLN A 238 5.97 -12.42 10.54
C GLN A 238 4.90 -12.01 11.56
N VAL A 239 4.14 -10.94 11.30
CA VAL A 239 3.12 -10.43 12.23
C VAL A 239 1.70 -10.71 11.78
N GLY A 240 1.51 -11.46 10.70
CA GLY A 240 0.19 -11.88 10.22
C GLY A 240 -0.65 -10.74 9.63
N VAL A 241 -0.02 -9.71 9.07
CA VAL A 241 -0.70 -8.55 8.46
C VAL A 241 -0.67 -8.67 6.93
N ASN A 242 -1.80 -8.44 6.28
CA ASN A 242 -1.86 -8.35 4.81
C ASN A 242 -1.53 -6.93 4.33
N ILE A 243 -1.27 -6.79 3.04
CA ILE A 243 -0.89 -5.52 2.41
C ILE A 243 -1.81 -5.26 1.21
N GLN A 244 -2.36 -4.05 1.16
CA GLN A 244 -2.96 -3.48 -0.05
C GLN A 244 -1.96 -2.50 -0.66
N TYR A 245 -1.71 -2.62 -1.97
CA TYR A 245 -1.08 -1.55 -2.72
C TYR A 245 -2.13 -0.60 -3.27
N CYS A 246 -1.88 0.69 -3.14
CA CYS A 246 -2.80 1.71 -3.62
C CYS A 246 -2.10 2.71 -4.56
N MET A 247 -2.82 3.10 -5.62
CA MET A 247 -2.30 3.82 -6.78
C MET A 247 -1.10 3.10 -7.41
N SER A 248 -1.26 1.79 -7.61
CA SER A 248 -0.19 0.87 -7.99
C SER A 248 0.16 0.99 -9.47
N LEU A 249 1.41 1.33 -9.79
CA LEU A 249 1.97 1.08 -11.13
C LEU A 249 2.06 -0.42 -11.46
N PRO A 250 2.07 -0.82 -12.75
CA PRO A 250 2.22 -2.23 -13.16
C PRO A 250 3.44 -2.93 -12.57
N ARG A 251 4.55 -2.21 -12.38
CA ARG A 251 5.77 -2.73 -11.72
C ARG A 251 5.54 -3.18 -10.27
N HIS A 252 4.61 -2.55 -9.55
CA HIS A 252 4.25 -2.97 -8.19
C HIS A 252 3.45 -4.26 -8.20
N ALA A 253 2.54 -4.41 -9.17
CA ALA A 253 1.79 -5.65 -9.35
C ALA A 253 2.73 -6.83 -9.68
N LEU A 254 3.79 -6.60 -10.47
CA LEU A 254 4.83 -7.59 -10.72
C LEU A 254 5.65 -7.88 -9.46
N GLN A 255 6.08 -6.85 -8.72
CA GLN A 255 6.83 -7.01 -7.47
C GLN A 255 6.05 -7.79 -6.41
N ALA A 256 4.72 -7.70 -6.41
CA ALA A 256 3.86 -8.44 -5.50
C ALA A 256 3.99 -9.97 -5.64
N LEU A 257 4.51 -10.49 -6.77
CA LEU A 257 4.78 -11.93 -6.92
C LEU A 257 5.75 -12.46 -5.86
N GLU A 258 6.70 -11.63 -5.42
CA GLU A 258 7.69 -11.96 -4.38
C GLU A 258 7.16 -11.77 -2.95
N ILE A 259 5.94 -11.21 -2.79
CA ILE A 259 5.47 -10.72 -1.49
C ILE A 259 4.13 -11.36 -1.08
N PRO A 260 4.16 -12.58 -0.50
CA PRO A 260 3.10 -13.26 0.26
C PRO A 260 1.81 -12.50 0.51
N ARG A 261 2.02 -11.46 1.33
CA ARG A 261 1.02 -10.66 2.01
C ARG A 261 0.39 -9.57 1.17
N VAL A 262 0.91 -9.27 -0.02
CA VAL A 262 0.18 -8.40 -0.95
C VAL A 262 -0.95 -9.20 -1.56
N THR A 263 -2.18 -8.93 -1.11
CA THR A 263 -3.38 -9.70 -1.48
C THR A 263 -4.26 -8.97 -2.49
N GLN A 264 -4.15 -7.64 -2.52
CA GLN A 264 -4.89 -6.75 -3.41
C GLN A 264 -4.11 -5.49 -3.79
N ALA A 265 -4.50 -4.90 -4.92
CA ALA A 265 -3.92 -3.68 -5.45
C ALA A 265 -4.99 -2.80 -6.12
N ARG A 266 -5.08 -1.53 -5.72
CA ARG A 266 -5.81 -0.48 -6.45
C ARG A 266 -4.90 0.07 -7.56
N VAL A 267 -5.41 0.14 -8.78
CA VAL A 267 -4.65 0.53 -9.99
C VAL A 267 -5.20 1.80 -10.68
N SER A 268 -6.16 2.48 -10.05
CA SER A 268 -6.76 3.74 -10.52
C SER A 268 -6.56 4.87 -9.50
N VAL A 269 -6.94 6.08 -9.91
CA VAL A 269 -7.23 7.18 -8.98
C VAL A 269 -8.53 6.91 -8.22
N ASP A 270 -8.81 7.72 -7.19
CA ASP A 270 -10.04 7.61 -6.39
C ASP A 270 -11.25 7.96 -7.24
N TYR A 271 -12.34 7.18 -7.07
CA TYR A 271 -13.55 7.37 -7.87
C TYR A 271 -14.20 8.73 -7.60
N ALA A 272 -14.09 9.25 -6.38
CA ALA A 272 -14.67 10.54 -5.98
C ALA A 272 -14.10 11.73 -6.74
N ILE A 273 -12.87 11.64 -7.26
CA ILE A 273 -12.29 12.68 -8.12
C ILE A 273 -13.16 12.92 -9.37
N HIS A 274 -13.90 11.90 -9.81
CA HIS A 274 -14.82 12.00 -10.95
C HIS A 274 -16.23 12.47 -10.58
N LEU A 275 -16.60 12.46 -9.29
CA LEU A 275 -17.86 13.04 -8.83
C LEU A 275 -17.83 14.57 -8.84
N ASP A 276 -16.64 15.17 -8.76
CA ASP A 276 -16.42 16.61 -8.78
C ASP A 276 -16.34 17.23 -10.19
N GLU A 277 -16.66 16.48 -11.26
CA GLU A 277 -16.60 16.89 -12.69
C GLU A 277 -15.21 17.39 -13.20
N ARG A 278 -14.16 17.35 -12.37
CA ARG A 278 -12.88 18.02 -12.67
C ARG A 278 -11.85 17.19 -13.42
N VAL A 279 -12.06 15.89 -13.62
CA VAL A 279 -11.06 15.02 -14.27
C VAL A 279 -11.73 14.01 -15.20
N PRO A 280 -11.36 13.96 -16.50
CA PRO A 280 -11.82 12.94 -17.42
C PRO A 280 -11.50 11.54 -16.89
N GLN A 281 -12.44 10.61 -17.07
CA GLN A 281 -12.18 9.20 -16.92
C GLN A 281 -11.29 8.79 -18.10
N TRP A 282 -10.12 8.21 -17.80
CA TRP A 282 -9.09 7.65 -18.71
C TRP A 282 -8.42 8.61 -19.72
#